data_AF-A0A383D8H3-F1
#
_entry.id   AF-A0A383D8H3-F1
#
_cell.length_a   1.000
_cell.length_b   1.000
_cell.length_c   1.000
_cell.angle_alpha   90.00
_cell.angle_beta   90.00
_cell.angle_gamma   90.00
#
_symmetry.space_group_name_H-M   'P 1'
#
loop_
_entity.id
_entity.type
_entity.pdbx_description
1 polymer ?
#
loop_
_entity_poly.entity_id
_entity_poly.type
_entity_poly.pdbx_seq_one_letter_code
_entity_poly.pdbx_strand_id
1 'polypeptide(L)'
;MKKTILIATPMALLLVVAIGCGYFSKKQVVSYKYGTEKVKNEQFIVAFSEGGQLEAVSSVKIENEMDGSSTIVSIVDEGSTVKGPKQVQAQAGDTPAALAKKHGVTEDALRHVNPDLEQAIQDGESITIPGDLLVELDPGSLKDKILTQEIAVRTAKNSVTKAKNDLEIQKLRNQQNIDDAEINVRFAKLDLDKFEDSDARLKREDFEGQLTN
;
A
#
# COMPACT_ATOMS: atom_id res chain seq x y z
N MET A 1 -116.05 -24.50 -41.18
CA MET A 1 -115.99 -23.03 -41.32
C MET A 1 -115.79 -22.42 -39.92
N LYS A 2 -114.73 -21.61 -39.73
CA LYS A 2 -114.46 -20.50 -38.75
C LYS A 2 -114.97 -20.63 -37.28
N LYS A 3 -114.29 -20.23 -36.20
CA LYS A 3 -112.95 -19.73 -35.82
C LYS A 3 -112.96 -19.64 -34.27
N THR A 4 -111.80 -19.77 -33.61
CA THR A 4 -111.52 -19.66 -32.17
C THR A 4 -111.81 -18.27 -31.56
N ILE A 5 -111.98 -18.18 -30.22
CA ILE A 5 -111.44 -17.14 -29.30
C ILE A 5 -111.51 -17.60 -27.83
N LEU A 6 -110.48 -17.20 -27.08
CA LEU A 6 -110.03 -17.58 -25.73
C LEU A 6 -109.98 -16.30 -24.87
N ILE A 7 -110.50 -16.29 -23.63
CA ILE A 7 -110.19 -15.26 -22.60
C ILE A 7 -110.21 -15.87 -21.19
N ALA A 8 -109.20 -15.52 -20.39
CA ALA A 8 -108.81 -16.09 -19.11
C ALA A 8 -108.99 -15.14 -17.90
N THR A 9 -109.26 -15.74 -16.72
CA THR A 9 -108.93 -15.40 -15.31
C THR A 9 -109.33 -14.04 -14.69
N PRO A 10 -109.54 -13.99 -13.34
CA PRO A 10 -108.42 -13.68 -12.43
C PRO A 10 -108.48 -14.44 -11.07
N MET A 11 -107.54 -15.37 -10.84
CA MET A 11 -107.31 -16.04 -9.54
C MET A 11 -105.89 -15.77 -9.00
N ALA A 12 -105.33 -14.59 -9.31
CA ALA A 12 -103.95 -14.24 -8.97
C ALA A 12 -103.82 -13.21 -7.83
N LEU A 13 -104.90 -12.54 -7.43
CA LEU A 13 -104.81 -11.39 -6.51
C LEU A 13 -104.85 -11.74 -5.01
N LEU A 14 -105.30 -12.95 -4.66
CA LEU A 14 -105.48 -13.35 -3.25
C LEU A 14 -104.23 -13.95 -2.58
N LEU A 15 -103.23 -14.37 -3.36
CA LEU A 15 -102.03 -15.04 -2.83
C LEU A 15 -100.93 -14.06 -2.36
N VAL A 16 -100.99 -12.80 -2.77
CA VAL A 16 -99.93 -11.81 -2.47
C VAL A 16 -100.08 -11.21 -1.07
N VAL A 17 -101.29 -11.19 -0.49
CA VAL A 17 -101.55 -10.52 0.80
C VAL A 17 -101.17 -11.40 2.01
N ALA A 18 -101.17 -12.73 1.87
CA ALA A 18 -100.82 -13.64 2.98
C ALA A 18 -99.30 -13.82 3.19
N ILE A 19 -98.46 -13.49 2.20
CA ILE A 19 -97.00 -13.67 2.27
C ILE A 19 -96.31 -12.45 2.90
N GLY A 20 -96.98 -11.27 2.94
CA GLY A 20 -96.37 -10.00 3.32
C GLY A 20 -96.25 -9.70 4.83
N CYS A 21 -96.94 -10.42 5.72
CA CYS A 21 -96.96 -10.08 7.16
C CYS A 21 -96.19 -11.03 8.09
N GLY A 22 -95.50 -12.06 7.56
CA GLY A 22 -94.81 -13.07 8.40
C GLY A 22 -93.29 -12.89 8.56
N TYR A 23 -92.67 -11.93 7.87
CA TYR A 23 -91.20 -11.92 7.68
C TYR A 23 -90.39 -11.00 8.61
N PHE A 24 -90.98 -10.48 9.70
CA PHE A 24 -90.29 -9.53 10.58
C PHE A 24 -90.33 -9.90 12.07
N SER A 25 -89.79 -11.07 12.43
CA SER A 25 -89.25 -11.30 13.78
C SER A 25 -88.49 -12.63 13.89
N LYS A 26 -87.19 -12.60 13.59
CA LYS A 26 -86.22 -13.49 14.22
C LYS A 26 -84.96 -12.69 14.54
N LYS A 27 -84.81 -12.28 15.81
CA LYS A 27 -83.54 -11.81 16.36
C LYS A 27 -82.55 -12.97 16.29
N GLN A 28 -81.49 -12.85 15.50
CA GLN A 28 -80.37 -13.80 15.52
C GLN A 28 -79.50 -13.52 16.73
N VAL A 29 -79.40 -14.49 17.63
CA VAL A 29 -78.41 -14.50 18.71
C VAL A 29 -77.15 -15.15 18.15
N VAL A 30 -76.09 -14.38 17.97
CA VAL A 30 -74.79 -14.89 17.49
C VAL A 30 -74.12 -15.61 18.67
N SER A 31 -74.09 -16.93 18.61
CA SER A 31 -73.37 -17.79 19.54
C SER A 31 -72.00 -18.13 18.94
N TYR A 32 -70.92 -17.54 19.47
CA TYR A 32 -69.55 -17.94 19.12
C TYR A 32 -69.25 -19.29 19.76
N LYS A 33 -69.40 -20.37 18.98
CA LYS A 33 -68.90 -21.69 19.36
C LYS A 33 -67.38 -21.68 19.16
N TYR A 34 -66.61 -21.55 20.24
CA TYR A 34 -65.17 -21.83 20.20
C TYR A 34 -64.99 -23.32 19.95
N GLY A 35 -64.56 -23.69 18.74
CA GLY A 35 -64.18 -25.07 18.42
C GLY A 35 -62.87 -25.40 19.12
N THR A 36 -62.87 -26.38 20.01
CA THR A 36 -61.65 -26.95 20.57
C THR A 36 -61.32 -28.23 19.80
N GLU A 37 -60.27 -28.19 18.99
CA GLU A 37 -59.75 -29.34 18.26
C GLU A 37 -58.61 -29.99 19.05
N LYS A 38 -58.53 -31.33 19.04
CA LYS A 38 -57.58 -32.08 19.87
C LYS A 38 -56.20 -32.07 19.20
N VAL A 39 -55.25 -31.34 19.78
CA VAL A 39 -53.89 -31.19 19.23
C VAL A 39 -53.15 -32.54 19.30
N LYS A 40 -52.60 -33.00 18.17
CA LYS A 40 -51.70 -34.16 18.11
C LYS A 40 -50.25 -33.66 18.23
N ASN A 41 -49.46 -34.33 19.06
CA ASN A 41 -48.05 -34.01 19.26
C ASN A 41 -47.24 -34.69 18.14
N GLU A 42 -47.06 -33.98 17.02
CA GLU A 42 -46.16 -34.39 15.94
C GLU A 42 -44.88 -33.54 15.97
N GLN A 43 -43.79 -34.05 15.41
CA GLN A 43 -42.50 -33.35 15.39
C GLN A 43 -42.62 -32.08 14.54
N PHE A 44 -42.81 -30.95 15.21
CA PHE A 44 -42.79 -29.63 14.60
C PHE A 44 -41.35 -29.24 14.29
N ILE A 45 -40.92 -29.46 13.05
CA ILE A 45 -39.59 -29.03 12.59
C ILE A 45 -39.64 -27.52 12.35
N VAL A 46 -39.05 -26.75 13.25
CA VAL A 46 -38.86 -25.31 13.07
C VAL A 46 -37.56 -25.11 12.30
N ALA A 47 -37.64 -24.93 10.99
CA ALA A 47 -36.50 -24.53 10.17
C ALA A 47 -36.39 -23.00 10.16
N PHE A 48 -35.44 -22.46 10.93
CA PHE A 48 -35.04 -21.07 10.80
C PHE A 48 -34.04 -20.98 9.63
N SER A 49 -34.39 -20.22 8.59
CA SER A 49 -33.43 -19.82 7.57
C SER A 49 -32.62 -18.67 8.15
N GLU A 50 -31.49 -18.97 8.80
CA GLU A 50 -30.53 -17.94 9.18
C GLU A 50 -29.86 -17.41 7.91
N GLY A 51 -30.45 -16.36 7.34
CA GLY A 51 -29.83 -15.57 6.28
C GLY A 51 -28.69 -14.75 6.85
N GLY A 52 -27.53 -15.38 7.03
CA GLY A 52 -26.28 -14.71 7.37
C GLY A 52 -25.40 -14.54 6.13
N GLN A 53 -24.75 -13.38 5.99
CA GLN A 53 -23.63 -13.26 5.08
C GLN A 53 -22.43 -13.92 5.76
N LEU A 54 -21.79 -14.89 5.09
CA LEU A 54 -20.57 -15.49 5.61
C LEU A 54 -19.49 -14.41 5.68
N GLU A 55 -19.19 -13.97 6.89
CA GLU A 55 -18.08 -13.06 7.17
C GLU A 55 -16.87 -13.89 7.57
N ALA A 56 -15.69 -13.58 7.03
CA ALA A 56 -14.49 -14.35 7.30
C ALA A 56 -14.07 -14.18 8.77
N VAL A 57 -13.84 -15.29 9.48
CA VAL A 57 -13.34 -15.30 10.87
C VAL A 57 -12.02 -14.52 11.00
N SER A 58 -11.21 -14.53 9.94
CA SER A 58 -9.98 -13.75 9.84
C SER A 58 -9.82 -13.26 8.41
N SER A 59 -10.32 -12.06 8.11
CA SER A 59 -10.07 -11.40 6.83
C SER A 59 -8.73 -10.67 6.88
N VAL A 60 -7.79 -11.07 6.02
CA VAL A 60 -6.60 -10.25 5.74
C VAL A 60 -6.93 -9.39 4.52
N LYS A 61 -6.95 -8.07 4.72
CA LYS A 61 -7.18 -7.13 3.62
C LYS A 61 -5.88 -7.03 2.81
N ILE A 62 -5.91 -7.54 1.58
CA ILE A 62 -4.79 -7.42 0.65
C ILE A 62 -5.07 -6.19 -0.20
N GLU A 63 -4.42 -5.08 0.13
CA GLU A 63 -4.42 -3.89 -0.70
C GLU A 63 -3.06 -3.74 -1.35
N ASN A 64 -3.06 -3.19 -2.56
CA ASN A 64 -1.82 -2.84 -3.20
C ASN A 64 -1.28 -1.56 -2.57
N GLU A 65 -0.18 -1.67 -1.83
CA GLU A 65 0.54 -0.53 -1.25
C GLU A 65 1.46 0.18 -2.27
N MET A 66 1.50 -0.30 -3.52
CA MET A 66 2.34 0.31 -4.55
C MET A 66 1.79 1.68 -4.98
N ASP A 67 2.64 2.70 -4.94
CA ASP A 67 2.36 4.00 -5.52
C ASP A 67 2.28 3.93 -7.07
N GLY A 68 1.08 3.72 -7.61
CA GLY A 68 0.78 3.79 -9.04
C GLY A 68 -0.30 2.82 -9.52
N SER A 69 -0.60 2.83 -10.82
CA SER A 69 -1.44 1.82 -11.47
C SER A 69 -0.56 0.63 -11.86
N SER A 70 -0.61 -0.46 -11.10
CA SER A 70 0.03 -1.72 -11.51
C SER A 70 -0.97 -2.62 -12.22
N THR A 71 -0.58 -3.18 -13.36
CA THR A 71 -1.35 -4.24 -14.02
C THR A 71 -1.08 -5.55 -13.28
N ILE A 72 -2.16 -6.28 -12.96
CA ILE A 72 -2.06 -7.63 -12.41
C ILE A 72 -1.58 -8.55 -13.54
N VAL A 73 -0.43 -9.18 -13.36
CA VAL A 73 0.12 -10.17 -14.30
C VAL A 73 -0.54 -11.52 -14.09
N SER A 74 -0.74 -11.88 -12.82
CA SER A 74 -1.35 -13.16 -12.42
C SER A 74 -2.11 -12.99 -11.12
N ILE A 75 -3.28 -13.62 -11.04
CA ILE A 75 -4.08 -13.75 -9.82
C ILE A 75 -4.59 -15.19 -9.73
N VAL A 76 -4.62 -15.73 -8.52
CA VAL A 76 -5.15 -17.07 -8.25
C VAL A 76 -6.68 -17.06 -8.39
N ASP A 77 -7.23 -18.09 -9.03
CA ASP A 77 -8.67 -18.23 -9.25
C ASP A 77 -9.46 -18.30 -7.92
N GLU A 78 -10.65 -17.70 -7.93
CA GLU A 78 -11.58 -17.73 -6.79
C GLU A 78 -11.95 -19.18 -6.41
N GLY A 79 -12.02 -19.46 -5.10
CA GLY A 79 -12.33 -20.80 -4.57
C GLY A 79 -11.12 -21.73 -4.42
N SER A 80 -9.92 -21.28 -4.79
CA SER A 80 -8.67 -22.02 -4.58
C SER A 80 -8.27 -22.09 -3.10
N THR A 81 -7.77 -23.24 -2.66
CA THR A 81 -7.22 -23.41 -1.29
C THR A 81 -5.76 -23.00 -1.26
N VAL A 82 -5.42 -21.99 -0.47
CA VAL A 82 -4.07 -21.43 -0.35
C VAL A 82 -3.54 -21.54 1.09
N LYS A 83 -2.24 -21.71 1.24
CA LYS A 83 -1.57 -21.69 2.55
C LYS A 83 -1.26 -20.26 2.95
N GLY A 84 -1.75 -19.86 4.12
CA GLY A 84 -1.43 -18.56 4.72
C GLY A 84 -0.02 -18.51 5.33
N PRO A 85 0.47 -17.30 5.67
CA PRO A 85 1.74 -17.12 6.33
C PRO A 85 1.75 -17.79 7.71
N LYS A 86 2.88 -18.37 8.10
CA LYS A 86 3.04 -19.09 9.37
C LYS A 86 4.23 -18.54 10.15
N GLN A 87 4.03 -18.19 11.42
CA GLN A 87 5.12 -17.82 12.31
C GLN A 87 5.77 -19.09 12.90
N VAL A 88 7.09 -19.16 12.87
CA VAL A 88 7.90 -20.24 13.45
C VAL A 88 9.04 -19.63 14.25
N GLN A 89 9.40 -20.23 15.39
CA GLN A 89 10.59 -19.80 16.13
C GLN A 89 11.83 -20.38 15.47
N ALA A 90 12.82 -19.52 15.24
CA ALA A 90 14.10 -19.93 14.69
C ALA A 90 14.88 -20.74 15.73
N GLN A 91 15.57 -21.79 15.29
CA GLN A 91 16.48 -22.53 16.14
C GLN A 91 17.93 -22.18 15.76
N ALA A 92 18.79 -22.01 16.77
CA ALA A 92 20.22 -21.71 16.60
C ALA A 92 20.93 -22.88 15.88
N GLY A 93 20.95 -22.83 14.55
CA GLY A 93 21.45 -23.90 13.67
C GLY A 93 20.67 -24.05 12.36
N ASP A 94 19.49 -23.44 12.23
CA ASP A 94 18.80 -23.35 10.94
C ASP A 94 19.60 -22.45 9.99
N THR A 95 19.65 -22.81 8.71
CA THR A 95 20.13 -21.92 7.65
C THR A 95 18.95 -21.41 6.84
N PRO A 96 19.01 -20.19 6.28
CA PRO A 96 17.96 -19.67 5.40
C PRO A 96 17.56 -20.65 4.30
N ALA A 97 18.55 -21.33 3.68
CA ALA A 97 18.33 -22.34 2.66
C ALA A 97 17.65 -23.62 3.18
N ALA A 98 18.01 -24.10 4.38
CA ALA A 98 17.37 -25.27 4.98
C ALA A 98 15.92 -24.98 5.40
N LEU A 99 15.67 -23.79 5.95
CA LEU A 99 14.33 -23.33 6.33
C LEU A 99 13.44 -23.16 5.09
N ALA A 100 13.97 -22.55 4.02
CA ALA A 100 13.31 -22.42 2.73
C ALA A 100 12.87 -23.79 2.17
N LYS A 101 13.82 -24.74 2.12
CA LYS A 101 13.57 -26.08 1.60
C LYS A 101 12.57 -26.89 2.43
N LYS A 102 12.61 -26.75 3.76
CA LYS A 102 11.67 -27.42 4.69
C LYS A 102 10.23 -26.94 4.48
N HIS A 103 10.05 -25.66 4.15
CA HIS A 103 8.74 -25.05 4.00
C HIS A 103 8.27 -24.93 2.54
N GLY A 104 9.11 -25.31 1.57
CA GLY A 104 8.77 -25.26 0.15
C GLY A 104 8.66 -23.83 -0.40
N VAL A 105 9.34 -22.87 0.24
CA VAL A 105 9.36 -21.45 -0.15
C VAL A 105 10.72 -21.09 -0.75
N THR A 106 10.76 -20.04 -1.56
CA THR A 106 12.02 -19.50 -2.10
C THR A 106 12.79 -18.76 -1.01
N GLU A 107 14.12 -18.87 -1.04
CA GLU A 107 14.99 -18.15 -0.10
C GLU A 107 14.80 -16.63 -0.22
N ASP A 108 14.67 -16.12 -1.43
CA ASP A 108 14.41 -14.70 -1.67
C ASP A 108 13.10 -14.24 -1.04
N ALA A 109 12.03 -15.04 -1.07
CA ALA A 109 10.75 -14.70 -0.45
C ALA A 109 10.87 -14.66 1.09
N LEU A 110 11.66 -15.55 1.68
CA LEU A 110 11.94 -15.52 3.13
C LEU A 110 12.72 -14.28 3.55
N ARG A 111 13.72 -13.89 2.75
CA ARG A 111 14.55 -12.69 2.99
C ARG A 111 13.75 -11.40 2.80
N HIS A 112 12.81 -11.34 1.85
CA HIS A 112 11.95 -10.18 1.66
C HIS A 112 10.97 -9.96 2.81
N VAL A 113 10.40 -11.04 3.37
CA VAL A 113 9.46 -10.94 4.50
C VAL A 113 10.19 -10.67 5.81
N ASN A 114 11.44 -11.11 5.95
CA ASN A 114 12.24 -10.94 7.16
C ASN A 114 13.60 -10.31 6.79
N PRO A 115 13.71 -8.97 6.71
CA PRO A 115 14.94 -8.27 6.33
C PRO A 115 16.15 -8.64 7.21
N ASP A 116 15.91 -8.91 8.50
CA ASP A 116 16.93 -9.27 9.50
C ASP A 116 16.99 -10.79 9.77
N LEU A 117 16.63 -11.62 8.78
CA LEU A 117 16.53 -13.09 8.92
C LEU A 117 17.78 -13.73 9.56
N GLU A 118 18.98 -13.25 9.20
CA GLU A 118 20.23 -13.80 9.73
C GLU A 118 20.40 -13.54 11.23
N GLN A 119 19.96 -12.38 11.72
CA GLN A 119 19.98 -12.04 13.15
C GLN A 119 18.84 -12.75 13.89
N ALA A 120 17.64 -12.78 13.30
CA ALA A 120 16.50 -13.49 13.86
C ALA A 120 16.77 -14.98 14.08
N ILE A 121 17.57 -15.62 13.20
CA ILE A 121 17.99 -17.02 13.37
C ILE A 121 18.97 -17.20 14.53
N GLN A 122 19.91 -16.26 14.71
CA GLN A 122 20.91 -16.32 15.79
C GLN A 122 20.28 -16.06 17.15
N ASP A 123 19.30 -15.14 17.21
CA ASP A 123 18.63 -14.70 18.43
C ASP A 123 17.43 -15.60 18.80
N GLY A 124 17.08 -16.55 17.93
CA GLY A 124 15.96 -17.48 18.14
C GLY A 124 14.58 -16.81 18.05
N GLU A 125 14.47 -15.75 17.26
CA GLU A 125 13.26 -14.93 17.12
C GLU A 125 12.18 -15.62 16.26
N SER A 126 10.95 -15.13 16.35
CA SER A 126 9.84 -15.56 15.49
C SER A 126 10.04 -15.06 14.06
N ILE A 127 10.27 -15.99 13.14
CA ILE A 127 10.38 -15.75 11.70
C ILE A 127 9.01 -15.99 11.06
N THR A 128 8.62 -15.12 10.13
CA THR A 128 7.41 -15.32 9.34
C THR A 128 7.73 -16.06 8.06
N ILE A 129 7.20 -17.26 7.92
CA ILE A 129 7.28 -18.04 6.67
C ILE A 129 6.18 -17.53 5.72
N PRO A 130 6.52 -17.09 4.50
CA PRO A 130 5.55 -16.66 3.51
C PRO A 130 4.61 -17.82 3.12
N GLY A 131 3.36 -17.47 2.85
CA GLY A 131 2.36 -18.38 2.29
C GLY A 131 2.49 -18.53 0.77
N ASP A 132 1.45 -19.07 0.15
CA ASP A 132 1.40 -19.21 -1.30
C ASP A 132 1.26 -17.83 -1.98
N LEU A 133 1.85 -17.69 -3.17
CA LEU A 133 1.77 -16.46 -3.97
C LEU A 133 0.34 -16.27 -4.51
N LEU A 134 -0.32 -15.19 -4.11
CA LEU A 134 -1.71 -14.91 -4.48
C LEU A 134 -1.84 -13.99 -5.71
N VAL A 135 -0.89 -13.08 -5.87
CA VAL A 135 -0.91 -12.07 -6.94
C VAL A 135 0.52 -11.74 -7.36
N GLU A 136 0.74 -11.65 -8.67
CA GLU A 136 1.96 -11.09 -9.24
C GLU A 136 1.63 -9.78 -9.96
N LEU A 137 2.37 -8.73 -9.60
CA LEU A 137 2.21 -7.39 -10.17
C LEU A 137 3.35 -7.11 -11.15
N ASP A 138 3.06 -6.39 -12.23
CA ASP A 138 4.07 -6.02 -13.22
C ASP A 138 5.14 -5.10 -12.58
N PRO A 139 6.42 -5.53 -12.50
CA PRO A 139 7.47 -4.74 -11.89
C PRO A 139 8.03 -3.64 -12.82
N GLY A 140 7.60 -3.56 -14.09
CA GLY A 140 8.20 -2.67 -15.09
C GLY A 140 8.33 -1.21 -14.61
N SER A 141 7.23 -0.63 -14.15
CA SER A 141 7.20 0.75 -13.66
C SER A 141 8.08 1.00 -12.42
N LEU A 142 8.25 -0.01 -11.56
CA LEU A 142 9.09 0.08 -10.36
C LEU A 142 10.57 -0.02 -10.71
N LYS A 143 10.93 -0.91 -11.63
CA LYS A 143 12.32 -1.04 -12.12
C LYS A 143 12.79 0.28 -12.72
N ASP A 144 11.94 0.93 -13.51
CA ASP A 144 12.26 2.23 -14.11
C ASP A 144 12.42 3.34 -13.06
N LYS A 145 11.55 3.37 -12.03
CA LYS A 145 11.66 4.31 -10.90
C LYS A 145 12.94 4.08 -10.10
N ILE A 146 13.27 2.83 -9.77
CA ILE A 146 14.50 2.46 -9.04
C ILE A 146 15.72 2.89 -9.85
N LEU A 147 15.75 2.57 -11.15
CA LEU A 147 16.84 2.96 -12.05
C LEU A 147 16.99 4.48 -12.11
N THR A 148 15.89 5.21 -12.25
CA THR A 148 15.89 6.68 -12.28
C THR A 148 16.45 7.26 -10.98
N GLN A 149 16.02 6.71 -9.83
CA GLN A 149 16.51 7.13 -8.52
C GLN A 149 18.00 6.83 -8.32
N GLU A 150 18.46 5.66 -8.78
CA GLU A 150 19.87 5.30 -8.74
C GLU A 150 20.73 6.25 -9.60
N ILE A 151 20.27 6.58 -10.80
CA ILE A 151 20.92 7.56 -11.69
C ILE A 151 20.97 8.93 -11.02
N ALA A 152 19.90 9.36 -10.36
CA ALA A 152 19.84 10.64 -9.65
C ALA A 152 20.85 10.68 -8.49
N VAL A 153 20.90 9.63 -7.66
CA VAL A 153 21.86 9.51 -6.54
C VAL A 153 23.30 9.48 -7.07
N ARG A 154 23.56 8.74 -8.15
CA ARG A 154 24.89 8.68 -8.77
C ARG A 154 25.35 10.03 -9.29
N THR A 155 24.46 10.75 -9.97
CA THR A 155 24.72 12.11 -10.47
C THR A 155 24.99 13.08 -9.32
N ALA A 156 24.17 13.04 -8.28
CA ALA A 156 24.36 13.87 -7.08
C ALA A 156 25.70 13.58 -6.40
N LYS A 157 26.06 12.30 -6.24
CA LYS A 157 27.35 11.88 -5.67
C LYS A 157 28.53 12.38 -6.50
N ASN A 158 28.45 12.27 -7.82
CA ASN A 158 29.49 12.76 -8.72
C ASN A 158 29.63 14.29 -8.63
N SER A 159 28.51 15.01 -8.52
CA SER A 159 28.50 16.47 -8.33
C SER A 159 29.19 16.89 -7.02
N VAL A 160 28.87 16.21 -5.91
CA VAL A 160 29.53 16.47 -4.61
C VAL A 160 31.02 16.19 -4.68
N THR A 161 31.43 15.07 -5.30
CA THR A 161 32.85 14.75 -5.48
C THR A 161 33.57 15.81 -6.30
N LYS A 162 32.99 16.26 -7.40
CA LYS A 162 33.54 17.34 -8.22
C LYS A 162 33.70 18.64 -7.42
N ALA A 163 32.65 19.06 -6.72
CA ALA A 163 32.68 20.27 -5.90
C ALA A 163 33.75 20.20 -4.80
N LYS A 164 33.95 19.03 -4.17
CA LYS A 164 35.02 18.81 -3.19
C LYS A 164 36.41 18.95 -3.81
N ASN A 165 36.63 18.30 -4.95
CA ASN A 165 37.91 18.37 -5.65
C ASN A 165 38.22 19.80 -6.11
N ASP A 166 37.22 20.51 -6.64
CA ASP A 166 37.37 21.91 -7.07
C ASP A 166 37.70 22.83 -5.89
N LEU A 167 37.05 22.62 -4.73
CA LEU A 167 37.36 23.35 -3.49
C LEU A 167 38.80 23.09 -3.03
N GLU A 168 39.26 21.84 -3.10
CA GLU A 168 40.61 21.46 -2.69
C GLU A 168 41.66 22.06 -3.63
N ILE A 169 41.44 22.01 -4.94
CA ILE A 169 42.30 22.68 -5.93
C ILE A 169 42.36 24.18 -5.66
N GLN A 170 41.23 24.82 -5.36
CA GLN A 170 41.20 26.25 -5.08
C GLN A 170 41.98 26.60 -3.82
N LYS A 171 41.86 25.80 -2.75
CA LYS A 171 42.66 25.98 -1.54
C LYS A 171 44.15 25.86 -1.82
N LEU A 172 44.56 24.84 -2.57
CA LEU A 172 45.96 24.65 -2.97
C LEU A 172 46.49 25.81 -3.81
N ARG A 173 45.71 26.30 -4.79
CA ARG A 173 46.08 27.48 -5.59
C ARG A 173 46.20 28.74 -4.75
N ASN A 174 45.27 28.96 -3.82
CA ASN A 174 45.33 30.11 -2.93
C ASN A 174 46.56 30.04 -2.02
N GLN A 175 46.91 28.84 -1.52
CA GLN A 175 48.12 28.65 -0.73
C GLN A 175 49.37 28.91 -1.58
N GLN A 176 49.47 28.34 -2.77
CA GLN A 176 50.58 28.59 -3.70
C GLN A 176 50.76 30.07 -3.99
N ASN A 177 49.66 30.81 -4.24
CA ASN A 177 49.73 32.25 -4.47
C ASN A 177 50.26 33.03 -3.26
N ILE A 178 49.92 32.60 -2.04
CA ILE A 178 50.44 33.22 -0.80
C ILE A 178 51.94 32.91 -0.66
N ASP A 179 52.34 31.67 -0.88
CA ASP A 179 53.73 31.22 -0.78
C ASP A 179 54.61 31.97 -1.80
N ASP A 180 54.15 32.08 -3.05
CA ASP A 180 54.84 32.83 -4.12
C ASP A 180 54.95 34.32 -3.78
N ALA A 181 53.89 34.91 -3.23
CA ALA A 181 53.92 36.31 -2.78
C ALA A 181 54.92 36.51 -1.62
N GLU A 182 54.98 35.57 -0.68
CA GLU A 182 55.95 35.61 0.43
C GLU A 182 57.40 35.53 -0.07
N ILE A 183 57.67 34.63 -1.02
CA ILE A 183 58.97 34.51 -1.67
C ILE A 183 59.36 35.83 -2.35
N ASN A 184 58.43 36.44 -3.11
CA ASN A 184 58.69 37.72 -3.79
C ASN A 184 58.98 38.86 -2.81
N VAL A 185 58.23 38.94 -1.71
CA VAL A 185 58.50 39.93 -0.64
C VAL A 185 59.86 39.68 -0.01
N ARG A 186 60.24 38.42 0.21
CA ARG A 186 61.55 38.06 0.76
C ARG A 186 62.69 38.47 -0.17
N PHE A 187 62.56 38.24 -1.48
CA PHE A 187 63.56 38.70 -2.45
C PHE A 187 63.66 40.22 -2.50
N ALA A 188 62.53 40.94 -2.50
CA ALA A 188 62.54 42.41 -2.47
C ALA A 188 63.24 42.96 -1.22
N LYS A 189 63.09 42.31 -0.05
CA LYS A 189 63.82 42.66 1.17
C LYS A 189 65.32 42.39 1.06
N LEU A 190 65.71 41.23 0.54
CA LEU A 190 67.12 40.88 0.33
C LEU A 190 67.81 41.85 -0.64
N ASP A 191 67.13 42.24 -1.71
CA ASP A 191 67.64 43.22 -2.67
C ASP A 191 67.78 44.61 -2.04
N LEU A 192 66.84 45.02 -1.18
CA LEU A 192 66.93 46.25 -0.40
C LEU A 192 68.14 46.23 0.54
N ASP A 193 68.29 45.18 1.34
CA ASP A 193 69.42 45.03 2.29
C ASP A 193 70.76 45.09 1.54
N LYS A 194 70.89 44.34 0.43
CA LYS A 194 72.09 44.36 -0.43
C LYS A 194 72.37 45.77 -0.99
N PHE A 195 71.31 46.49 -1.38
CA PHE A 195 71.44 47.83 -1.89
C PHE A 195 71.98 48.78 -0.82
N GLU A 196 71.44 48.72 0.40
CA GLU A 196 71.88 49.56 1.52
C GLU A 196 73.33 49.27 1.93
N ASP A 197 73.70 47.99 2.05
CA ASP A 197 75.00 47.57 2.58
C ASP A 197 76.18 47.73 1.61
N SER A 198 75.95 47.55 0.30
CA SER A 198 77.03 47.49 -0.70
C SER A 198 76.81 48.42 -1.89
N ASP A 199 75.69 48.27 -2.60
CA ASP A 199 75.53 48.94 -3.90
C ASP A 199 75.33 50.46 -3.76
N ALA A 200 74.73 50.93 -2.67
CA ALA A 200 74.54 52.35 -2.41
C ALA A 200 75.87 53.09 -2.18
N ARG A 201 76.87 52.44 -1.55
CA ARG A 201 78.21 53.01 -1.40
C ARG A 201 78.90 53.10 -2.76
N LEU A 202 78.90 52.00 -3.51
CA LEU A 202 79.52 51.95 -4.84
C LEU A 202 78.92 52.99 -5.81
N LYS A 203 77.60 53.16 -5.81
CA LYS A 203 76.94 54.19 -6.62
C LYS A 203 77.34 55.61 -6.20
N ARG A 204 77.49 55.87 -4.91
CA ARG A 204 77.95 57.18 -4.42
C ARG A 204 79.39 57.48 -4.89
N GLU A 205 80.28 56.50 -4.76
CA GLU A 205 81.68 56.62 -5.22
C GLU A 205 81.76 56.85 -6.74
N ASP A 206 80.96 56.14 -7.54
CA ASP A 206 80.91 56.32 -9.00
C ASP A 206 80.42 57.73 -9.38
N PHE A 207 79.37 58.24 -8.72
CA PHE A 207 78.90 59.61 -8.96
C PHE A 207 79.91 60.69 -8.52
N GLU A 208 80.62 60.50 -7.41
CA GLU A 208 81.69 61.41 -7.01
C GLU A 208 82.85 61.41 -8.02
N GLY A 209 83.23 60.24 -8.54
CA GLY A 209 84.25 60.13 -9.60
C GLY A 209 83.87 60.88 -10.87
N GLN A 210 82.59 60.89 -11.24
CA GLN A 210 82.07 61.63 -12.41
C GLN A 210 82.01 63.15 -12.20
N LEU A 211 81.92 63.62 -10.95
CA LEU A 211 81.89 65.06 -10.62
C LEU A 211 83.29 65.66 -10.47
N THR A 212 84.32 64.83 -10.26
CA THR A 212 85.70 65.27 -9.99
C THR A 212 86.58 65.32 -11.24
N ASN A 213 86.11 64.77 -12.37
CA ASN A 213 86.72 64.87 -13.71
C ASN A 213 86.00 65.93 -14.55
#